data_AF-A0A2N3LLN1-F1
#
_entry.id   AF-A0A2N3LLN1-F1
#
_cell.length_a   1.000
_cell.length_b   1.000
_cell.length_c   1.000
_cell.angle_alpha   90.00
_cell.angle_beta   90.00
_cell.angle_gamma   90.00
#
_symmetry.space_group_name_H-M   'P 1'
#
loop_
_entity.id
_entity.type
_entity.pdbx_description
1 polymer ?
#
loop_
_entity_poly.entity_id
_entity_poly.type
_entity_poly.pdbx_seq_one_letter_code
_entity_poly.pdbx_strand_id
1 'polypeptide(L)' 'MVVVHFFDHKTVVLSQLRENIPVIDENIKIKGRKGKVLNVKEVDDKEIHVQVLFDQVLKSQPIAKDNSKKKKR' A
#
# COMPACT_ATOMS: atom_id res chain seq x y z
N MET A 1 -20.41 10.45 5.48
CA MET A 1 -18.99 10.47 5.06
C MET A 1 -18.13 10.33 6.31
N VAL A 2 -17.18 9.40 6.29
CA VAL A 2 -16.28 9.07 7.41
C VAL A 2 -14.83 9.23 6.97
N VAL A 3 -13.97 9.61 7.91
CA VAL A 3 -12.53 9.72 7.66
C VAL A 3 -11.91 8.34 7.86
N VAL A 4 -11.30 7.82 6.79
CA VAL A 4 -10.64 6.51 6.81
C VAL A 4 -9.14 6.72 6.83
N HIS A 5 -8.53 6.30 7.93
CA HIS A 5 -7.08 6.27 8.13
C HIS A 5 -6.56 4.87 7.84
N PHE A 6 -5.76 4.74 6.78
CA PHE A 6 -5.10 3.49 6.43
C PHE A 6 -3.75 3.39 7.14
N PHE A 7 -3.56 2.30 7.86
CA PHE A 7 -2.36 1.98 8.62
C PHE A 7 -1.63 0.80 8.01
N ASP A 8 -0.32 0.96 7.86
CA ASP A 8 0.62 -0.13 7.66
C ASP A 8 1.39 -0.33 8.96
N HIS A 9 1.09 -1.41 9.67
CA HIS A 9 1.52 -1.65 11.06
C HIS A 9 1.21 -0.46 12.00
N LYS A 10 2.17 0.42 12.25
CA LYS A 10 2.03 1.60 13.13
C LYS A 10 2.08 2.93 12.37
N THR A 11 2.18 2.89 11.04
CA THR A 11 2.38 4.07 10.20
C THR A 11 1.12 4.37 9.40
N VAL A 12 0.65 5.62 9.45
CA VAL A 12 -0.44 6.08 8.59
C VAL A 12 0.09 6.24 7.16
N VAL A 13 -0.45 5.48 6.22
CA VAL A 13 -0.03 5.54 4.80
C VAL A 13 -0.91 6.47 3.97
N LEU A 14 -2.20 6.55 4.29
CA LEU A 14 -3.18 7.40 3.62
C LEU A 14 -4.29 7.76 4.60
N SER A 15 -4.79 8.98 4.53
CA SER A 15 -6.00 9.42 5.23
C SER A 15 -6.89 10.08 4.20
N GLN A 16 -8.15 9.66 4.11
CA GLN A 16 -9.09 10.21 3.14
C GLN A 16 -10.52 10.15 3.66
N LEU A 17 -11.33 11.12 3.25
CA LEU A 17 -12.77 11.08 3.47
C LEU A 17 -13.39 10.10 2.48
N ARG A 18 -14.14 9.12 2.97
CA ARG A 18 -14.89 8.18 2.14
C ARG A 18 -16.35 8.09 2.56
N GLU A 19 -17.20 7.76 1.59
CA GLU A 19 -18.57 7.36 1.83
C GLU A 19 -18.65 5.89 2.24
N ASN A 20 -17.82 5.04 1.61
CA ASN A 20 -17.82 3.60 1.83
C ASN A 20 -16.59 3.15 2.62
N ILE A 21 -16.86 2.31 3.62
CA ILE A 21 -15.85 1.71 4.49
C ILE A 21 -15.30 0.45 3.80
N PRO A 22 -13.97 0.27 3.72
CA PRO A 22 -13.36 -0.95 3.20
C PRO A 22 -13.75 -2.18 4.04
N VAL A 23 -13.92 -3.33 3.39
CA VAL A 23 -14.26 -4.59 4.08
C VAL A 23 -13.00 -5.39 4.39
N ILE A 24 -13.04 -6.22 5.44
CA ILE A 24 -11.99 -7.18 5.75
C ILE A 24 -11.76 -8.10 4.55
N ASP A 25 -10.50 -8.43 4.28
CA ASP A 25 -10.05 -9.22 3.13
C ASP A 25 -10.21 -8.56 1.75
N GLU A 26 -10.66 -7.31 1.68
CA GLU A 26 -10.75 -6.56 0.42
C GLU A 26 -9.36 -6.26 -0.16
N ASN A 27 -9.21 -6.47 -1.47
CA ASN A 27 -8.02 -6.11 -2.22
C ASN A 27 -8.07 -4.63 -2.59
N ILE A 28 -7.10 -3.86 -2.09
CA ILE A 28 -7.05 -2.42 -2.30
C ILE A 28 -5.71 -1.98 -2.87
N LYS A 29 -5.73 -0.84 -3.57
CA LYS A 29 -4.52 -0.20 -4.08
C LYS A 29 -4.39 1.19 -3.48
N ILE A 30 -3.41 1.37 -2.60
CA ILE A 30 -3.14 2.65 -1.94
C ILE A 30 -1.81 3.18 -2.46
N LYS A 31 -1.81 4.42 -2.99
CA LYS A 31 -0.61 5.11 -3.50
C LYS A 31 0.24 4.23 -4.45
N GLY A 32 -0.41 3.53 -5.37
CA GLY A 32 0.25 2.66 -6.34
C GLY A 32 0.65 1.27 -5.84
N ARG A 33 0.61 1.01 -4.52
CA ARG A 33 0.93 -0.28 -3.91
C ARG A 33 -0.33 -1.12 -3.77
N LYS A 34 -0.24 -2.41 -4.15
CA LYS A 34 -1.29 -3.39 -3.91
C LYS A 34 -1.20 -3.88 -2.47
N GLY A 35 -2.35 -4.07 -1.84
CA GLY A 35 -2.44 -4.60 -0.51
C GLY A 35 -3.83 -5.15 -0.21
N LYS A 36 -3.97 -5.72 0.97
CA LYS A 36 -5.18 -6.35 1.45
C LYS A 36 -5.56 -5.79 2.81
N VAL A 37 -6.85 -5.57 3.04
CA VAL A 37 -7.36 -5.13 4.34
C VAL A 37 -7.30 -6.31 5.32
N LEU A 38 -6.62 -6.11 6.44
CA LEU A 38 -6.53 -7.10 7.52
C LEU A 38 -7.56 -6.85 8.62
N ASN A 39 -7.76 -5.59 8.98
CA ASN A 39 -8.61 -5.23 10.10
C ASN A 39 -9.24 -3.86 9.89
N VAL A 40 -10.46 -3.68 10.39
CA VAL A 40 -11.19 -2.42 10.37
C VAL A 40 -11.62 -2.14 11.80
N LYS A 41 -11.18 -1.00 12.33
CA LYS A 41 -11.49 -0.56 13.68
C LYS A 41 -12.17 0.79 13.63
N GLU A 42 -13.41 0.84 14.11
CA GLU A 42 -14.13 2.08 14.37
C GLU A 42 -13.57 2.69 15.66
N VAL A 43 -13.03 3.91 15.57
CA VAL A 43 -12.41 4.60 16.71
C VAL A 43 -13.36 5.65 17.27
N ASP A 44 -14.10 6.31 16.38
CA ASP A 44 -15.09 7.32 16.72
C ASP A 44 -16.21 7.30 15.67
N ASP A 45 -17.29 8.06 15.91
CA ASP A 45 -18.47 8.12 15.04
C ASP A 45 -18.14 8.56 13.59
N LYS A 46 -17.00 9.25 13.41
CA LYS A 46 -16.56 9.81 12.12
C LYS A 46 -15.19 9.32 11.67
N GLU A 47 -14.49 8.51 12.48
CA GLU A 47 -13.11 8.11 12.24
C GLU A 47 -12.94 6.59 12.29
N ILE A 48 -12.36 6.05 11.23
CA ILE A 48 -12.15 4.62 11.06
C ILE A 48 -10.69 4.34 10.74
N HIS A 49 -10.10 3.41 11.48
CA HIS A 49 -8.74 2.94 11.30
C HIS A 49 -8.77 1.61 10.55
N VAL A 50 -8.16 1.57 9.38
CA VAL A 50 -8.08 0.38 8.52
C VAL A 50 -6.64 -0.09 8.46
N GLN A 51 -6.38 -1.30 8.91
CA GLN A 51 -5.07 -1.92 8.85
C GLN A 51 -4.92 -2.68 7.54
N VAL A 52 -3.86 -2.35 6.80
CA VAL A 52 -3.59 -2.87 5.45
C VAL A 52 -2.23 -3.55 5.44
N LEU A 53 -2.17 -4.72 4.81
CA LEU A 53 -0.92 -5.39 4.48
C LEU A 53 -0.59 -5.14 3.02
N PHE A 54 0.57 -4.55 2.74
CA PHE A 54 1.05 -4.36 1.37
C PHE A 54 1.85 -5.55 0.88
N ASP A 55 1.71 -5.85 -0.41
CA ASP A 55 2.57 -6.84 -1.06
C ASP A 55 4.02 -6.33 -1.09
N GLN A 56 4.96 -7.23 -0.83
CA GLN A 56 6.38 -6.90 -0.88
C GLN A 56 6.77 -6.52 -2.31
N VAL A 57 7.20 -5.26 -2.49
CA VAL A 57 7.74 -4.81 -3.78
C VAL A 57 9.14 -5.40 -3.93
N LEU A 58 9.23 -6.56 -4.60
CA LEU A 58 10.51 -7.11 -5.05
C LEU A 58 11.09 -6.14 -6.09
N LYS A 59 12.00 -5.28 -5.65
CA LYS A 59 12.84 -4.51 -6.56
C LYS A 59 13.70 -5.54 -7.30
N SER A 60 13.41 -5.79 -8.57
CA SER A 60 14.38 -6.52 -9.39
C SER A 60 15.67 -5.71 -9.33
N GLN A 61 16.74 -6.34 -8.82
CA GLN A 61 18.05 -5.72 -8.90
C GLN A 61 18.30 -5.42 -10.38
N PRO A 62 18.74 -4.21 -10.74
CA PRO A 62 19.25 -4.00 -12.08
C PRO A 62 20.49 -4.90 -12.18
N ILE A 63 20.36 -6.00 -12.91
CA ILE A 63 21.50 -6.71 -13.48
C ILE A 63 22.15 -5.66 -14.37
N ALA A 64 23.16 -4.98 -13.82
CA ALA A 64 24.04 -4.12 -14.57
C ALA A 64 24.64 -5.03 -15.65
N LYS A 65 24.06 -4.97 -16.84
CA LYS A 65 24.57 -5.65 -18.02
C LYS A 65 25.96 -5.09 -18.23
N ASP A 66 26.93 -5.92 -17.89
CA ASP A 66 28.32 -5.79 -18.23
C ASP A 66 28.44 -5.34 -19.69
N ASN A 67 28.82 -4.07 -19.88
CA ASN A 67 29.03 -3.45 -21.18
C ASN A 67 30.48 -3.65 -21.66
N SER A 68 31.13 -4.77 -21.31
CA SER A 68 32.52 -5.06 -21.76
C SER A 68 32.60 -5.75 -23.13
N LYS A 69 31.58 -5.66 -23.99
CA LYS A 69 31.66 -6.15 -25.37
C LYS A 69 31.93 -5.04 -26.39
N LYS A 70 33.21 -5.02 -26.78
CA LYS A 70 33.76 -4.74 -28.13
C LYS A 70 33.56 -3.33 -28.71
N LYS A 71 34.66 -2.57 -28.70
CA LYS A 71 35.08 -1.81 -29.89
C LYS A 71 36.48 -2.24 -30.31
N LYS A 72 36.53 -3.10 -31.34
CA LYS A 72 37.68 -3.24 -32.24
C LYS A 72 37.65 -2.02 -33.16
N ARG A 73 38.70 -1.22 -33.17
CA ARG A 73 39.14 -0.40 -34.32
C ARG A 73 40.58 0.02 -34.08
#